data_AF-A0A2J8LM54-F1
#
_entry.id   AF-A0A2J8LM54-F1
#
_cell.length_a   1.000
_cell.length_b   1.000
_cell.length_c   1.000
_cell.angle_alpha   90.00
_cell.angle_beta   90.00
_cell.angle_gamma   90.00
#
_symmetry.space_group_name_H-M   'P 1'
#
loop_
_entity.id
_entity.type
_entity.pdbx_description
1 polymer ?
#
loop_
_entity_poly.entity_id
_entity_poly.type
_entity_poly.pdbx_seq_one_letter_code
_entity_poly.pdbx_strand_id
1 'polypeptide(L)'
;METLSFPRYNVAEIVIHIRNKILTGADGKNLTKNDLYPNPKPEVLHMIYMRALQIVYGIRLEHFYMMPVNSEVMYPHLMEGFLPFSNLVTHLDSFLPICRVNDFETADILCPKAKRTSRFLSGIINFIHFREACRETYMEFLWQY
;
A
#
# COMPACT_ATOMS: atom_id res chain seq x y z
N MET A 1 5.59 -26.64 5.89
CA MET A 1 4.24 -26.05 6.06
C MET A 1 4.46 -24.56 6.18
N GLU A 2 4.07 -23.74 5.19
CA GLU A 2 4.18 -22.28 5.33
C GLU A 2 3.32 -21.87 6.53
N THR A 3 3.95 -21.49 7.64
CA THR A 3 3.25 -20.88 8.78
C THR A 3 2.59 -19.61 8.27
N LEU A 4 1.25 -19.61 8.21
CA LEU A 4 0.49 -18.44 7.81
C LEU A 4 0.67 -17.37 8.89
N SER A 5 1.56 -16.41 8.64
CA SER A 5 1.92 -15.34 9.58
C SER A 5 0.77 -14.38 9.88
N PHE A 6 -0.28 -14.36 9.05
CA PHE A 6 -1.49 -13.56 9.21
C PHE A 6 -2.64 -14.14 8.37
N PRO A 7 -3.91 -13.84 8.74
CA PRO A 7 -5.10 -14.26 7.98
C PRO A 7 -5.05 -13.82 6.51
N ARG A 8 -5.45 -14.72 5.61
CA ARG A 8 -5.53 -14.44 4.17
C ARG A 8 -6.98 -14.28 3.74
N TYR A 9 -7.22 -13.20 3.04
CA TYR A 9 -8.51 -12.90 2.44
C TYR A 9 -8.52 -13.36 0.99
N ASN A 10 -9.67 -13.81 0.51
CA ASN A 10 -9.86 -14.00 -0.93
C ASN A 10 -10.01 -12.64 -1.63
N VAL A 11 -9.90 -12.61 -2.96
CA VAL A 11 -9.94 -11.36 -3.73
C VAL A 11 -11.24 -10.58 -3.52
N ALA A 12 -12.37 -11.26 -3.28
CA ALA A 12 -13.64 -10.59 -3.04
C ALA A 12 -13.65 -9.81 -1.72
N GLU A 13 -13.16 -10.45 -0.66
CA GLU A 13 -12.99 -9.84 0.67
C GLU A 13 -11.96 -8.70 0.61
N ILE A 14 -10.84 -8.89 -0.08
CA ILE A 14 -9.82 -7.87 -0.28
C ILE A 14 -10.44 -6.60 -0.88
N VAL A 15 -11.22 -6.73 -1.96
CA VAL A 15 -11.89 -5.57 -2.59
C VAL A 15 -12.81 -4.86 -1.60
N ILE A 16 -13.58 -5.59 -0.80
CA ILE A 16 -14.47 -5.01 0.22
C ILE A 16 -13.67 -4.23 1.27
N HIS A 17 -12.62 -4.83 1.83
CA HIS A 17 -11.78 -4.16 2.83
C HIS A 17 -11.09 -2.92 2.27
N ILE A 18 -10.53 -2.99 1.05
CA ILE A 18 -9.88 -1.85 0.40
C ILE A 18 -10.88 -0.71 0.17
N ARG A 19 -12.10 -1.01 -0.30
CA ARG A 19 -13.17 -0.01 -0.49
C ARG A 19 -13.58 0.69 0.80
N ASN A 20 -13.58 -0.05 1.91
CA ASN A 20 -14.06 0.46 3.19
C ASN A 20 -12.97 1.21 3.96
N LYS A 21 -11.70 0.82 3.80
CA LYS A 21 -10.62 1.23 4.71
C LYS A 21 -9.48 1.99 4.02
N ILE A 22 -9.33 1.89 2.70
CA ILE A 22 -8.15 2.45 2.00
C ILE A 22 -8.56 3.45 0.91
N LEU A 23 -9.38 3.01 -0.05
CA LEU A 23 -9.87 3.86 -1.14
C LEU A 23 -11.13 4.61 -0.73
N THR A 24 -11.37 5.75 -1.37
CA THR A 24 -12.48 6.66 -1.04
C THR A 24 -13.24 7.07 -2.29
N GLY A 25 -14.54 7.32 -2.18
CA GLY A 25 -15.33 7.90 -3.27
C GLY A 25 -15.34 7.06 -4.55
N ALA A 26 -15.03 7.68 -5.69
CA ALA A 26 -15.02 7.03 -6.99
C ALA A 26 -13.97 5.93 -7.11
N ASP A 27 -12.78 6.12 -6.53
CA ASP A 27 -11.67 5.15 -6.60
C ASP A 27 -12.07 3.79 -6.00
N GLY A 28 -12.76 3.82 -4.85
CA GLY A 28 -13.29 2.61 -4.23
C GLY A 28 -14.41 1.97 -5.06
N LYS A 29 -15.36 2.77 -5.54
CA LYS A 29 -16.50 2.26 -6.35
C LYS A 29 -16.02 1.56 -7.63
N ASN A 30 -14.99 2.10 -8.27
CA ASN A 30 -14.45 1.60 -9.52
C ASN A 30 -13.54 0.37 -9.35
N LEU A 31 -12.99 0.12 -8.16
CA LEU A 31 -12.16 -1.06 -7.91
C LEU A 31 -12.98 -2.35 -8.04
N THR A 32 -12.59 -3.26 -8.92
CA THR A 32 -13.23 -4.57 -9.11
C THR A 32 -12.28 -5.74 -8.84
N LYS A 33 -12.81 -6.96 -8.79
CA LYS A 33 -11.99 -8.18 -8.62
C LYS A 33 -11.02 -8.37 -9.80
N ASN A 34 -11.44 -8.00 -11.01
CA ASN A 34 -10.67 -8.17 -12.24
C ASN A 34 -9.43 -7.27 -12.30
N ASP A 35 -9.41 -6.20 -11.50
CA ASP A 35 -8.26 -5.32 -11.38
C ASP A 35 -7.15 -5.92 -10.50
N LEU A 36 -7.46 -6.97 -9.72
CA LEU A 36 -6.54 -7.63 -8.78
C LEU A 36 -6.27 -9.10 -9.11
N TYR A 37 -7.11 -9.74 -9.92
CA TYR A 37 -7.00 -11.14 -10.31
C TYR A 37 -7.70 -11.41 -11.64
N PRO A 38 -7.17 -12.26 -12.54
CA PRO A 38 -5.92 -13.03 -12.41
C PRO A 38 -4.66 -12.23 -12.74
N ASN A 39 -4.80 -11.07 -13.39
CA ASN A 39 -3.70 -10.20 -13.78
C ASN A 39 -3.90 -8.85 -13.09
N PRO A 40 -3.21 -8.59 -11.96
CA PRO A 40 -3.36 -7.32 -11.25
C PRO A 40 -2.92 -6.15 -12.11
N LYS A 41 -3.69 -5.06 -12.11
CA LYS A 41 -3.34 -3.82 -12.81
C LYS A 41 -2.32 -3.02 -11.98
N PRO A 42 -1.08 -2.80 -12.48
CA PRO A 42 -0.04 -2.08 -11.74
C PRO A 42 -0.49 -0.71 -11.23
N GLU A 43 -1.21 0.05 -12.04
CA GLU A 43 -1.71 1.40 -11.71
C GLU A 43 -2.73 1.39 -10.56
N VAL A 44 -3.57 0.36 -10.49
CA VAL A 44 -4.54 0.18 -9.40
C VAL A 44 -3.80 -0.17 -8.10
N LEU A 45 -2.77 -1.01 -8.18
CA LEU A 45 -1.94 -1.35 -7.02
C LEU A 45 -1.13 -0.16 -6.52
N HIS A 46 -0.54 0.64 -7.42
CA HIS A 46 0.14 1.89 -7.04
C HIS A 46 -0.78 2.78 -6.21
N MET A 47 -2.01 3.00 -6.69
CA MET A 47 -2.99 3.80 -5.96
C MET A 47 -3.29 3.21 -4.59
N ILE A 48 -3.55 1.90 -4.47
CA ILE A 48 -3.85 1.25 -3.19
C ILE A 48 -2.67 1.38 -2.21
N TYR A 49 -1.45 1.11 -2.66
CA TYR A 49 -0.26 1.19 -1.83
C TYR A 49 0.05 2.63 -1.39
N MET A 50 -0.02 3.59 -2.30
CA MET A 50 0.12 5.01 -1.95
C MET A 50 -0.91 5.43 -0.91
N ARG A 51 -2.19 5.11 -1.12
CA ARG A 51 -3.27 5.43 -0.16
C ARG A 51 -3.04 4.77 1.21
N ALA A 52 -2.58 3.52 1.23
CA ALA A 52 -2.25 2.84 2.49
C ALA A 52 -1.12 3.56 3.26
N LEU A 53 -0.04 3.95 2.56
CA LEU A 53 1.06 4.70 3.17
C LEU A 53 0.61 6.07 3.68
N GLN A 54 -0.23 6.79 2.93
CA GLN A 54 -0.82 8.07 3.36
C GLN A 54 -1.64 7.89 4.65
N ILE A 55 -2.42 6.81 4.75
CA ILE A 55 -3.24 6.51 5.94
C ILE A 55 -2.37 6.16 7.16
N VAL A 56 -1.28 5.41 6.96
CA VAL A 56 -0.45 4.90 8.06
C VAL A 56 0.57 5.92 8.53
N TYR A 57 1.28 6.56 7.60
CA TYR A 57 2.37 7.50 7.91
C TYR A 57 1.95 8.97 7.85
N GLY A 58 0.72 9.29 7.42
CA GLY A 58 0.26 10.67 7.29
C GLY A 58 0.95 11.44 6.16
N ILE A 59 1.59 10.75 5.22
CA ILE A 59 2.23 11.38 4.06
C ILE A 59 1.18 11.86 3.05
N ARG A 60 1.55 12.85 2.23
CA ARG A 60 0.74 13.42 1.13
C ARG A 60 1.30 13.05 -0.24
N LEU A 61 0.51 13.22 -1.30
CA LEU A 61 0.91 12.91 -2.69
C LEU A 61 2.24 13.57 -3.09
N GLU A 62 2.47 14.82 -2.72
CA GLU A 62 3.71 15.56 -3.01
C GLU A 62 4.99 14.87 -2.50
N HIS A 63 4.92 14.10 -1.41
CA HIS A 63 6.07 13.38 -0.88
C HIS A 63 6.55 12.28 -1.85
N PHE A 64 5.66 11.75 -2.69
CA PHE A 64 6.03 10.78 -3.72
C PHE A 64 6.76 11.41 -4.92
N TYR A 65 6.75 12.74 -5.03
CA TYR A 65 7.45 13.49 -6.08
C TYR A 65 8.77 14.11 -5.58
N MET A 66 9.25 13.71 -4.40
CA MET A 66 10.53 14.18 -3.89
C MET A 66 11.68 13.56 -4.69
N MET A 67 12.56 14.41 -5.24
CA MET A 67 13.75 13.97 -5.96
C MET A 67 14.96 13.96 -5.03
N PRO A 68 15.75 12.86 -4.98
CA PRO A 68 16.99 12.83 -4.22
C PRO A 68 17.95 13.90 -4.70
N VAL A 69 18.53 14.66 -3.76
CA VAL A 69 19.42 15.79 -4.05
C VAL A 69 20.70 15.39 -4.80
N ASN A 70 21.19 14.17 -4.59
CA ASN A 70 22.41 13.64 -5.22
C ASN A 70 22.12 12.82 -6.50
N SER A 71 20.97 13.04 -7.15
CA SER A 71 20.59 12.28 -8.37
C SER A 71 21.35 12.70 -9.63
N GLU A 72 21.91 13.92 -9.66
CA GLU A 72 22.71 14.47 -10.77
C GLU A 72 22.12 14.26 -12.18
N VAL A 73 20.78 14.23 -12.29
CA VAL A 73 20.10 14.04 -13.57
C VAL A 73 20.13 15.31 -14.42
N MET A 74 20.44 15.15 -15.71
CA MET A 74 20.53 16.28 -16.66
C MET A 74 19.18 16.96 -16.92
N TYR A 75 18.07 16.20 -16.87
CA TYR A 75 16.72 16.71 -17.15
C TYR A 75 15.72 16.31 -16.04
N PRO A 76 15.70 17.04 -14.91
CA PRO A 76 14.83 16.77 -13.75
C PRO A 76 13.35 16.55 -14.06
N HIS A 77 12.77 17.39 -14.91
CA HIS A 77 11.35 17.37 -15.25
C HIS A 77 10.92 16.08 -15.98
N LEU A 78 11.84 15.39 -16.66
CA LEU A 78 11.54 14.10 -17.31
C LEU A 78 11.43 12.95 -16.30
N MET A 79 11.91 13.14 -15.07
CA MET A 79 11.90 12.11 -14.02
C MET A 79 10.61 12.10 -13.20
N GLU A 80 9.74 13.11 -13.35
CA GLU A 80 8.51 13.23 -12.55
C GLU A 80 7.58 12.01 -12.67
N GLY A 81 7.58 11.33 -13.82
CA GLY A 81 6.83 10.08 -14.00
C GLY A 81 7.40 8.90 -13.23
N PHE A 82 8.70 8.90 -12.93
CA PHE A 82 9.41 7.83 -12.23
C PHE A 82 9.47 8.04 -10.71
N LEU A 83 9.49 9.30 -10.24
CA LEU A 83 9.60 9.61 -8.82
C LEU A 83 8.54 8.93 -7.94
N PRO A 84 7.24 8.89 -8.33
CA PRO A 84 6.23 8.20 -7.52
C PRO A 84 6.51 6.71 -7.35
N PHE A 85 7.00 6.04 -8.39
CA PHE A 85 7.41 4.64 -8.32
C PHE A 85 8.61 4.47 -7.38
N SER A 86 9.66 5.26 -7.57
CA SER A 86 10.90 5.18 -6.77
C SER A 86 10.63 5.42 -5.27
N ASN A 87 9.87 6.47 -4.97
CA ASN A 87 9.50 6.78 -3.59
C ASN A 87 8.53 5.72 -3.04
N LEU A 88 7.60 5.20 -3.83
CA LEU A 88 6.69 4.14 -3.37
C LEU A 88 7.46 2.89 -2.94
N VAL A 89 8.44 2.44 -3.73
CA VAL A 89 9.29 1.29 -3.38
C VAL A 89 10.01 1.53 -2.05
N THR A 90 10.67 2.68 -1.91
CA THR A 90 11.41 3.03 -0.68
C THR A 90 10.52 2.98 0.57
N HIS A 91 9.30 3.50 0.49
CA HIS A 91 8.37 3.46 1.61
C HIS A 91 7.80 2.05 1.86
N LEU A 92 7.55 1.27 0.81
CA LEU A 92 7.06 -0.10 0.94
C LEU A 92 8.09 -1.05 1.56
N ASP A 93 9.38 -0.84 1.27
CA ASP A 93 10.48 -1.59 1.91
C ASP A 93 10.45 -1.45 3.43
N SER A 94 10.08 -0.28 3.95
CA SER A 94 9.91 -0.07 5.39
C SER A 94 8.55 -0.54 5.91
N PHE A 95 7.48 -0.40 5.12
CA PHE A 95 6.12 -0.65 5.58
C PHE A 95 5.72 -2.12 5.58
N LEU A 96 6.04 -2.85 4.52
CA LEU A 96 5.60 -4.23 4.34
C LEU A 96 6.13 -5.20 5.41
N PRO A 97 7.37 -5.05 5.94
CA PRO A 97 7.82 -5.84 7.08
C PRO A 97 6.93 -5.67 8.33
N ILE A 98 6.42 -4.45 8.57
CA ILE A 98 5.46 -4.18 9.66
C ILE A 98 4.15 -4.97 9.42
N CYS A 99 3.73 -5.07 8.16
CA CYS A 99 2.62 -5.91 7.72
C CYS A 99 2.96 -7.41 7.59
N ARG A 100 4.11 -7.86 8.12
CA ARG A 100 4.59 -9.25 8.10
C ARG A 100 4.93 -9.80 6.71
N VAL A 101 5.29 -8.91 5.79
CA VAL A 101 5.74 -9.23 4.43
C VAL A 101 7.20 -8.79 4.29
N ASN A 102 8.12 -9.76 4.22
CA ASN A 102 9.57 -9.49 4.19
C ASN A 102 10.22 -9.78 2.84
N ASP A 103 9.46 -10.31 1.87
CA ASP A 103 9.95 -10.75 0.56
C ASP A 103 9.42 -9.87 -0.58
N PHE A 104 9.22 -8.57 -0.31
CA PHE A 104 8.84 -7.59 -1.32
C PHE A 104 10.01 -7.29 -2.27
N GLU A 105 9.69 -7.16 -3.56
CA GLU A 105 10.63 -6.80 -4.61
C GLU A 105 10.05 -5.71 -5.52
N THR A 106 10.90 -4.93 -6.17
CA THR A 106 10.48 -3.90 -7.14
C THR A 106 9.58 -4.45 -8.26
N ALA A 107 9.81 -5.71 -8.65
CA ALA A 107 9.00 -6.42 -9.62
C ALA A 107 7.53 -6.61 -9.18
N ASP A 108 7.23 -6.60 -7.88
CA ASP A 108 5.85 -6.71 -7.39
C ASP A 108 5.00 -5.46 -7.71
N ILE A 109 5.66 -4.34 -8.01
CA ILE A 109 5.01 -3.09 -8.44
C ILE A 109 4.96 -3.00 -9.96
N LEU A 110 6.06 -3.34 -10.65
CA LEU A 110 6.15 -3.24 -12.11
C LEU A 110 5.42 -4.39 -12.83
N CYS A 111 5.45 -5.59 -12.26
CA CYS A 111 4.98 -6.84 -12.87
C CYS A 111 4.24 -7.71 -11.82
N PRO A 112 3.11 -7.22 -11.27
CA PRO A 112 2.45 -7.84 -10.13
C PRO A 112 1.92 -9.24 -10.44
N LYS A 113 2.08 -10.16 -9.49
CA LYS A 113 1.55 -11.53 -9.57
C LYS A 113 0.39 -11.72 -8.60
N ALA A 114 -0.76 -12.16 -9.09
CA ALA A 114 -2.01 -12.19 -8.32
C ALA A 114 -1.93 -12.83 -6.92
N LYS A 115 -1.27 -13.98 -6.78
CA LYS A 115 -1.12 -14.65 -5.46
C LYS A 115 -0.26 -13.81 -4.50
N ARG A 116 0.84 -13.24 -4.99
CA ARG A 116 1.76 -12.39 -4.19
C ARG A 116 1.08 -11.08 -3.81
N THR A 117 0.43 -10.42 -4.76
CA THR A 117 -0.33 -9.20 -4.52
C THR A 117 -1.45 -9.42 -3.49
N SER A 118 -2.24 -10.49 -3.61
CA SER A 118 -3.31 -10.79 -2.66
C SER A 118 -2.77 -11.05 -1.25
N ARG A 119 -1.60 -11.69 -1.14
CA ARG A 119 -0.87 -11.83 0.13
C ARG A 119 -0.52 -10.47 0.74
N PHE A 120 0.06 -9.58 -0.05
CA PHE A 120 0.50 -8.27 0.45
C PHE A 120 -0.67 -7.42 0.90
N LEU A 121 -1.73 -7.37 0.09
CA LEU A 121 -2.96 -6.66 0.44
C LEU A 121 -3.58 -7.23 1.71
N SER A 122 -3.57 -8.55 1.90
CA SER A 122 -4.03 -9.16 3.15
C SER A 122 -3.19 -8.71 4.35
N GLY A 123 -1.85 -8.65 4.24
CA GLY A 123 -0.98 -8.18 5.33
C GLY A 123 -1.27 -6.74 5.71
N ILE A 124 -1.43 -5.86 4.71
CA ILE A 124 -1.78 -4.45 4.90
C ILE A 124 -3.15 -4.32 5.58
N ILE A 125 -4.17 -5.03 5.10
CA ILE A 125 -5.52 -4.99 5.68
C ILE A 125 -5.49 -5.43 7.15
N ASN A 126 -4.78 -6.52 7.48
CA ASN A 126 -4.63 -6.97 8.86
C ASN A 126 -3.97 -5.90 9.75
N PHE A 127 -2.90 -5.28 9.27
CA PHE A 127 -2.25 -4.19 10.01
C PHE A 127 -3.20 -2.99 10.19
N ILE A 128 -3.97 -2.62 9.16
CA ILE A 128 -4.94 -1.54 9.23
C ILE A 128 -6.04 -1.80 10.27
N HIS A 129 -6.56 -3.02 10.35
CA HIS A 129 -7.50 -3.38 11.42
C HIS A 129 -6.86 -3.31 12.80
N PHE A 130 -5.63 -3.81 12.95
CA PHE A 130 -4.91 -3.77 14.22
C PHE A 130 -4.68 -2.34 14.71
N ARG A 131 -4.18 -1.45 13.84
CA ARG A 131 -3.96 -0.04 14.20
C ARG A 131 -5.26 0.69 14.54
N GLU A 132 -6.40 0.32 13.97
CA GLU A 132 -7.68 0.94 14.31
C GLU A 132 -8.07 0.60 15.75
N ALA A 133 -7.91 -0.66 16.16
CA ALA A 133 -8.11 -1.07 17.55
C ALA A 133 -7.12 -0.36 18.49
N CYS A 134 -5.84 -0.27 18.12
CA CYS A 134 -4.86 0.48 18.91
C CYS A 134 -5.18 1.98 18.98
N ARG A 135 -5.72 2.56 17.91
CA ARG A 135 -6.07 3.99 17.85
C ARG A 135 -7.17 4.33 18.84
N GLU A 136 -8.17 3.46 19.02
CA GLU A 136 -9.22 3.64 20.03
C GLU A 136 -8.60 3.81 21.41
N THR A 137 -7.79 2.84 21.85
CA THR A 137 -7.08 2.89 23.13
C THR A 137 -6.14 4.10 23.23
N TYR A 138 -5.38 4.40 22.18
CA TYR A 138 -4.47 5.55 22.18
C TYR A 138 -5.21 6.88 22.34
N MET A 139 -6.33 7.06 21.64
CA MET A 139 -7.12 8.30 21.72
C MET A 139 -7.81 8.45 23.08
N GLU A 140 -8.24 7.35 23.71
CA GLU A 140 -8.75 7.36 25.08
C GLU A 140 -7.71 7.89 26.07
N PHE A 141 -6.46 7.41 25.96
CA PHE A 141 -5.36 7.92 26.79
C PHE A 141 -4.99 9.37 26.44
N LEU A 142 -4.96 9.73 25.16
CA LEU A 142 -4.63 11.08 24.72
C LEU A 142 -5.64 12.11 25.25
N TRP A 143 -6.93 11.76 25.28
CA TRP A 143 -8.00 12.65 25.77
C TRP A 143 -7.94 12.90 27.29
N GLN A 144 -7.25 12.04 28.05
CA GLN A 144 -7.09 12.19 29.49
C GLN A 144 -6.02 13.23 29.89
N TYR A 145 -5.22 13.70 28.93
CA TYR A 145 -4.22 14.76 29.10
C TYR A 145 -4.73 16.08 28.51
#